data_AF-A0A1K1RQL9-F1
#
_entry.id   AF-A0A1K1RQL9-F1
#
_cell.length_a   1.000
_cell.length_b   1.000
_cell.length_c   1.000
_cell.angle_alpha   90.00
_cell.angle_beta   90.00
_cell.angle_gamma   90.00
#
_symmetry.space_group_name_H-M   'P 1'
#
loop_
_entity.id
_entity.type
_entity.pdbx_description
1 polymer ?
#
loop_
_entity_poly.entity_id
_entity_poly.type
_entity_poly.pdbx_seq_one_letter_code
_entity_poly.pdbx_strand_id
1 'polypeptide(L)'
;MKNDLEQAVKNLIKGNISGKIPGLDGSKDYSIVETCMTDVMAIAYNHNIEEAIDDVFLLQVQIGLTSVSKQQIRNRVKESYHLFPVEIKAFCTYVALQKGRSSDEEIIDRVTSILKG
;
A
#
# COMPACT_ATOMS: atom_id res chain seq x y z
N MET A 1 -1.10 -18.12 -9.82
CA MET A 1 -1.85 -18.30 -8.57
C MET A 1 -1.43 -17.33 -7.46
N LYS A 2 -0.21 -17.37 -6.88
CA LYS A 2 0.18 -16.37 -5.84
C LYS A 2 0.13 -14.90 -6.32
N ASN A 3 0.41 -14.64 -7.59
CA ASN A 3 0.36 -13.29 -8.16
C ASN A 3 -1.07 -12.77 -8.40
N ASP A 4 -2.07 -13.65 -8.52
CA ASP A 4 -3.41 -13.24 -8.96
C ASP A 4 -4.21 -12.62 -7.80
N LEU A 5 -4.14 -13.25 -6.62
CA LEU A 5 -4.74 -12.72 -5.39
C LEU A 5 -4.10 -11.39 -4.95
N GLU A 6 -2.77 -11.35 -4.91
CA GLU A 6 -2.06 -10.14 -4.50
C GLU A 6 -2.39 -8.96 -5.43
N GLN A 7 -2.45 -9.22 -6.74
CA GLN A 7 -2.82 -8.20 -7.71
C GLN A 7 -4.28 -7.74 -7.53
N ALA A 8 -5.21 -8.66 -7.23
CA ALA A 8 -6.60 -8.31 -6.94
C ALA A 8 -6.72 -7.40 -5.70
N VAL A 9 -6.04 -7.75 -4.59
CA VAL A 9 -6.00 -6.92 -3.38
C VAL A 9 -5.38 -5.56 -3.66
N LYS A 10 -4.26 -5.51 -4.41
CA LYS A 10 -3.63 -4.26 -4.81
C LYS A 10 -4.59 -3.38 -5.63
N ASN A 11 -5.34 -3.96 -6.56
CA ASN A 11 -6.29 -3.21 -7.38
C ASN A 11 -7.43 -2.61 -6.54
N LEU A 12 -7.96 -3.35 -5.57
CA LEU A 12 -9.00 -2.85 -4.65
C LEU A 12 -8.49 -1.65 -3.85
N ILE A 13 -7.29 -1.76 -3.27
CA ILE A 13 -6.72 -0.71 -2.44
C ILE A 13 -6.33 0.50 -3.27
N LYS A 14 -5.73 0.29 -4.46
CA LYS A 14 -5.42 1.38 -5.40
C LYS A 14 -6.67 2.15 -5.80
N GLY A 15 -7.80 1.45 -6.04
CA GLY A 15 -9.08 2.10 -6.31
C GLY A 15 -9.52 3.04 -5.19
N ASN A 16 -9.36 2.61 -3.94
CA ASN A 16 -9.71 3.43 -2.78
C ASN A 16 -8.77 4.63 -2.58
N ILE A 17 -7.46 4.43 -2.75
CA ILE A 17 -6.45 5.51 -2.71
C ILE A 17 -6.78 6.56 -3.77
N SER A 18 -7.07 6.12 -5.00
CA SER A 18 -7.36 7.00 -6.13
C SER A 18 -8.58 7.89 -5.87
N GLY A 19 -9.60 7.37 -5.19
CA GLY A 19 -10.79 8.15 -4.79
C GLY A 19 -10.53 9.22 -3.72
N LYS A 20 -9.40 9.14 -2.99
CA LYS A 20 -9.04 10.06 -1.90
C LYS A 20 -8.09 11.17 -2.30
N ILE A 21 -7.42 11.05 -3.46
CA ILE A 21 -6.45 12.04 -3.93
C ILE A 21 -7.17 12.95 -4.96
N PRO A 22 -7.45 14.22 -4.62
CA PRO A 22 -8.18 15.12 -5.50
C PRO A 22 -7.38 15.45 -6.77
N GLY A 23 -8.02 15.42 -7.94
CA GLY A 23 -7.42 15.88 -9.20
C GLY A 23 -6.74 14.82 -10.06
N LEU A 24 -6.83 13.53 -9.70
CA LEU A 24 -6.34 12.41 -10.52
C LEU A 24 -7.20 12.20 -11.78
N ASP A 25 -6.94 12.96 -12.83
CA ASP A 25 -7.53 12.78 -14.16
C ASP A 25 -6.64 11.88 -15.05
N GLY A 26 -6.59 10.60 -14.66
CA GLY A 26 -6.37 9.44 -15.54
C GLY A 26 -5.05 9.29 -16.32
N SER A 27 -4.14 10.27 -16.39
CA SER A 27 -2.98 10.17 -17.31
C SER A 27 -1.62 10.61 -16.77
N LYS A 28 -1.53 11.34 -15.65
CA LYS A 28 -0.23 11.81 -15.11
C LYS A 28 0.07 11.39 -13.67
N ASP A 29 -0.92 10.95 -12.91
CA ASP A 29 -0.79 10.70 -11.46
C ASP A 29 -0.79 9.22 -11.06
N TYR A 30 -0.70 8.30 -12.03
CA TYR A 30 -0.46 6.88 -11.74
C TYR A 30 0.77 6.68 -10.85
N SER A 31 1.80 7.51 -11.00
CA SER A 31 3.00 7.46 -10.16
C SER A 31 2.72 7.80 -8.70
N ILE A 32 1.79 8.70 -8.41
CA ILE A 32 1.42 9.09 -7.04
C ILE A 32 0.66 7.94 -6.37
N VAL A 33 -0.34 7.36 -7.05
CA VAL A 33 -1.10 6.22 -6.52
C VAL A 33 -0.18 5.02 -6.26
N GLU A 34 0.74 4.71 -7.17
CA GLU A 34 1.73 3.65 -6.95
C GLU A 34 2.68 3.96 -5.78
N THR A 35 3.06 5.23 -5.61
CA THR A 35 3.90 5.67 -4.49
C THR A 35 3.16 5.50 -3.15
N CYS A 36 1.93 5.98 -3.05
CA CYS A 36 1.10 5.79 -1.86
C CYS A 36 0.85 4.31 -1.59
N MET A 37 0.61 3.51 -2.64
CA MET A 37 0.44 2.06 -2.51
C MET A 37 1.70 1.39 -1.95
N THR A 38 2.90 1.80 -2.40
CA THR A 38 4.18 1.30 -1.89
C THR A 38 4.33 1.60 -0.40
N ASP A 39 3.97 2.82 0.03
CA ASP A 39 4.00 3.20 1.44
C ASP A 39 3.01 2.36 2.27
N VAL A 40 1.77 2.21 1.80
CA VAL A 40 0.73 1.38 2.45
C VAL A 40 1.20 -0.06 2.64
N MET A 41 1.79 -0.65 1.60
CA MET A 41 2.34 -2.00 1.67
C MET A 41 3.49 -2.10 2.67
N ALA A 42 4.45 -1.19 2.61
CA ALA A 42 5.61 -1.20 3.50
C ALA A 42 5.20 -1.09 4.97
N ILE A 43 4.23 -0.21 5.28
CA ILE A 43 3.66 -0.08 6.63
C ILE A 43 2.99 -1.39 7.05
N ALA A 44 2.18 -1.97 6.17
CA ALA A 44 1.42 -3.18 6.48
C ALA A 44 2.29 -4.43 6.71
N TYR A 45 3.43 -4.53 6.03
CA TYR A 45 4.37 -5.63 6.22
C TYR A 45 5.22 -5.51 7.49
N ASN A 46 5.61 -4.28 7.87
CA ASN A 46 6.57 -4.07 8.96
C ASN A 46 5.92 -3.83 10.32
N HIS A 47 4.63 -3.48 10.39
CA HIS A 47 3.93 -3.08 11.64
C HIS A 47 4.59 -1.92 12.42
N ASN A 48 5.69 -1.36 11.90
CA ASN A 48 6.51 -0.29 12.43
C ASN A 48 6.82 0.71 11.30
N ILE A 49 6.54 1.99 11.55
CA ILE A 49 6.71 3.05 10.55
C ILE A 49 8.17 3.27 10.18
N GLU A 50 9.11 3.21 11.12
CA GLU A 50 10.53 3.47 10.79
C GLU A 50 11.15 2.29 10.01
N GLU A 51 10.70 1.06 10.25
CA GLU A 51 11.08 -0.09 9.41
C GLU A 51 10.49 0.03 8.00
N ALA A 52 9.22 0.46 7.88
CA ALA A 52 8.61 0.74 6.58
C ALA A 52 9.35 1.83 5.79
N ILE A 53 9.85 2.88 6.47
CA ILE A 53 10.66 3.93 5.84
C ILE A 53 11.97 3.36 5.30
N ASP A 54 12.62 2.50 6.07
CA ASP A 54 13.88 1.86 5.68
C ASP A 54 13.68 0.95 4.47
N ASP A 55 12.63 0.13 4.46
CA ASP A 55 12.27 -0.73 3.34
C ASP A 55 12.01 0.08 2.06
N VAL A 56 11.22 1.13 2.15
CA VAL A 56 10.91 1.99 1.00
C VAL A 56 12.18 2.68 0.47
N PHE A 57 13.07 3.12 1.36
CA PHE A 57 14.35 3.69 0.97
C PHE A 57 15.23 2.66 0.25
N LEU A 58 15.36 1.46 0.80
CA LEU A 58 16.14 0.38 0.19
C LEU A 58 15.58 -0.03 -1.18
N LEU A 59 14.25 -0.14 -1.31
CA LEU A 59 13.58 -0.42 -2.58
C LEU A 59 13.87 0.65 -3.63
N GLN A 60 13.77 1.94 -3.28
CA GLN A 60 14.08 3.04 -4.19
C GLN A 60 15.54 3.01 -4.66
N VAL A 61 16.49 2.73 -3.76
CA VAL A 61 17.91 2.57 -4.10
C VAL A 61 18.12 1.41 -5.07
N GLN A 62 17.47 0.26 -4.83
CA GLN A 62 17.59 -0.93 -5.69
C GLN A 62 17.11 -0.69 -7.13
N ILE A 63 16.07 0.13 -7.31
CA ILE A 63 15.54 0.47 -8.64
C ILE A 63 16.18 1.71 -9.26
N GLY A 64 17.26 2.23 -8.66
CA GLY A 64 18.03 3.36 -9.19
C GLY A 64 17.40 4.74 -9.00
N LEU A 65 16.38 4.88 -8.13
CA LEU A 65 15.75 6.15 -7.79
C LEU A 65 16.45 6.79 -6.59
N THR A 66 17.65 7.33 -6.81
CA THR A 66 18.50 7.92 -5.75
C THR A 66 18.27 9.41 -5.50
N SER A 67 17.35 10.04 -6.24
CA SER A 67 17.08 11.48 -6.18
C SER A 67 16.22 11.92 -5.00
N VAL A 68 15.56 10.98 -4.30
CA VAL A 68 14.72 11.27 -3.14
C VAL A 68 15.49 10.98 -1.85
N SER A 69 15.59 11.96 -0.97
CA SER A 69 16.25 11.77 0.32
C SER A 69 15.42 10.89 1.27
N LYS A 70 16.09 10.16 2.17
CA LYS A 70 15.44 9.37 3.21
C LYS A 70 14.48 10.20 4.08
N GLN A 71 14.77 11.49 4.28
CA GLN A 71 13.88 12.39 5.02
C GLN A 71 12.59 12.70 4.26
N GLN A 72 12.63 12.83 2.94
CA GLN A 72 11.43 12.98 2.12
C GLN A 72 10.58 11.71 2.15
N ILE A 73 11.21 10.54 2.07
CA ILE A 73 10.50 9.25 2.23
C ILE A 73 9.85 9.17 3.60
N ARG A 74 10.58 9.51 4.68
CA ARG A 74 10.03 9.54 6.04
C ARG A 74 8.78 10.39 6.15
N ASN A 75 8.81 11.61 5.61
CA ASN A 75 7.66 12.51 5.66
C ASN A 75 6.47 11.91 4.89
N ARG A 76 6.73 11.40 3.68
CA ARG A 76 5.71 10.79 2.83
C ARG A 76 5.06 9.54 3.45
N VAL A 77 5.85 8.61 3.98
CA VAL A 77 5.34 7.39 4.63
C VAL A 77 4.49 7.75 5.85
N LYS A 78 4.89 8.75 6.65
CA LYS A 78 4.09 9.24 7.79
C LYS A 78 2.79 9.89 7.34
N GLU A 79 2.82 10.64 6.25
CA GLU A 79 1.60 11.22 5.66
C GLU A 79 0.65 10.12 5.14
N SER A 80 1.17 9.13 4.40
CA SER A 80 0.42 7.96 3.95
C SER A 80 -0.22 7.20 5.12
N TYR A 81 0.49 7.06 6.25
CA TYR A 81 -0.05 6.45 7.47
C TYR A 81 -1.31 7.15 7.99
N HIS A 82 -1.35 8.49 7.91
CA HIS A 82 -2.48 9.28 8.38
C HIS A 82 -3.61 9.39 7.35
N LEU A 83 -3.29 9.46 6.05
CA LEU A 83 -4.29 9.59 4.99
C LEU A 83 -5.00 8.27 4.65
N PHE A 84 -4.29 7.14 4.79
CA PHE A 84 -4.77 5.83 4.33
C PHE A 84 -4.86 4.75 5.43
N PRO A 85 -5.40 5.04 6.63
CA PRO A 85 -5.42 4.07 7.72
C PRO A 85 -6.32 2.85 7.42
N VAL A 86 -7.38 3.04 6.63
CA VAL A 86 -8.29 1.96 6.23
C VAL A 86 -7.60 1.00 5.25
N GLU A 87 -6.86 1.54 4.30
CA GLU A 87 -6.09 0.80 3.30
C GLU A 87 -4.96 0.02 3.96
N ILE A 88 -4.25 0.63 4.91
CA ILE A 88 -3.23 -0.04 5.71
C ILE A 88 -3.84 -1.21 6.48
N LYS A 89 -4.98 -1.00 7.15
CA LYS A 89 -5.70 -2.07 7.86
C LYS A 89 -6.15 -3.18 6.92
N ALA A 90 -6.64 -2.85 5.72
CA ALA A 90 -7.05 -3.82 4.71
C ALA A 90 -5.85 -4.67 4.25
N PHE A 91 -4.70 -4.04 3.98
CA PHE A 91 -3.49 -4.74 3.57
C PHE A 91 -2.90 -5.60 4.70
N CYS A 92 -2.88 -5.10 5.94
CA CYS A 92 -2.50 -5.90 7.13
C CYS A 92 -3.36 -7.17 7.25
N THR A 93 -4.67 -7.04 6.98
CA THR A 93 -5.61 -8.16 7.03
C THR A 93 -5.30 -9.18 5.95
N TYR A 94 -5.01 -8.73 4.72
CA TYR A 94 -4.54 -9.61 3.64
C TYR A 94 -3.28 -10.38 4.05
N VAL A 95 -2.25 -9.69 4.56
CA VAL A 95 -0.98 -10.32 4.97
C VAL A 95 -1.21 -11.37 6.08
N ALA A 96 -2.09 -11.10 7.03
CA ALA A 96 -2.42 -12.03 8.11
C ALA A 96 -3.17 -13.27 7.59
N LEU A 97 -4.20 -13.09 6.78
CA LEU A 97 -5.02 -14.20 6.24
C LEU A 97 -4.24 -15.07 5.24
N GLN A 98 -3.37 -14.47 4.44
CA GLN A 98 -2.49 -15.21 3.54
C GLN A 98 -1.54 -16.15 4.31
N LYS A 99 -1.02 -15.72 5.47
CA LYS A 99 -0.22 -16.57 6.36
C LYS A 99 -1.07 -17.67 7.02
N GLY A 100 -2.33 -17.37 7.31
CA GLY A 100 -3.32 -18.29 7.90
C GLY A 100 -3.86 -19.37 6.96
N ARG A 101 -3.53 -19.31 5.66
CA ARG A 101 -4.06 -20.22 4.61
C ARG A 101 -5.59 -20.12 4.41
N SER A 102 -6.17 -18.94 4.64
CA SER A 102 -7.55 -18.64 4.22
C SER A 102 -7.70 -18.76 2.70
N SER A 103 -8.93 -18.97 2.23
CA SER A 103 -9.21 -18.97 0.79
C SER A 103 -9.07 -17.57 0.19
N ASP A 104 -8.76 -17.52 -1.11
CA ASP A 104 -8.66 -16.25 -1.85
C ASP A 104 -9.97 -15.45 -1.75
N GLU A 105 -11.13 -16.11 -1.80
CA GLU A 105 -12.46 -15.50 -1.68
C GLU A 105 -12.68 -14.86 -0.31
N GLU A 106 -12.35 -15.56 0.78
CA GLU A 106 -12.46 -15.03 2.13
C GLU A 106 -11.58 -13.79 2.32
N ILE A 107 -10.37 -13.82 1.76
CA ILE A 107 -9.42 -12.71 1.79
C ILE A 107 -10.00 -11.49 1.07
N ILE A 108 -10.51 -11.68 -0.15
CA ILE A 108 -11.08 -10.60 -0.97
C ILE A 108 -12.30 -10.00 -0.29
N ASP A 109 -13.20 -10.82 0.25
CA ASP A 109 -14.39 -10.36 0.95
C ASP A 109 -14.02 -9.53 2.18
N ARG A 110 -13.03 -9.99 2.96
CA ARG A 110 -12.59 -9.27 4.16
C ARG A 110 -11.92 -7.94 3.84
N VAL A 111 -11.05 -7.91 2.84
CA VAL A 111 -10.41 -6.68 2.36
C VAL A 111 -11.47 -5.69 1.86
N THR A 112 -12.41 -6.16 1.04
CA THR A 112 -13.50 -5.33 0.50
C THR A 112 -14.40 -4.75 1.59
N SER A 113 -14.73 -5.57 2.60
CA SER A 113 -15.53 -5.12 3.75
C SER A 113 -14.82 -4.01 4.53
N ILE A 114 -13.50 -4.13 4.75
CA ILE A 114 -12.74 -3.08 5.46
C ILE A 114 -12.71 -1.78 4.66
N LEU A 115 -12.51 -1.86 3.33
CA LEU A 115 -12.43 -0.68 2.47
C LEU A 115 -13.75 0.09 2.38
N LYS A 116 -14.89 -0.58 2.57
CA LYS A 116 -16.23 0.06 2.52
C LYS A 116 -16.60 0.82 3.80
N GLY A 117 -15.92 0.57 4.92
CA GLY A 117 -16.25 1.15 6.23
C GLY A 117 -17.36 0.41 6.94
#